data_AF-D0YVI7-F1
#
_entry.id   AF-D0YVI7-F1
#
_cell.length_a   1.000
_cell.length_b   1.000
_cell.length_c   1.000
_cell.angle_alpha   90.00
_cell.angle_beta   90.00
_cell.angle_gamma   90.00
#
_symmetry.space_group_name_H-M   'P 1'
#
loop_
_entity.id
_entity.type
_entity.pdbx_description
1 polymer ?
#
loop_
_entity_poly.entity_id
_entity_poly.type
_entity_poly.pdbx_seq_one_letter_code
_entity_poly.pdbx_strand_id
1 'polypeptide(L)'
;MKEATSAEDALRRLAYCYLEFATQHPYRWQLIFQHTMNGEDLPEWQSERIDNMTGMLEALIRQITPNKSEDEILEASRVLWAGVHGITLLTVDDKLFTSTPVDGKALIDNLLNTYLNAWHS
;
A
#
# COMPACT_ATOMS: atom_id res chain seq x y z
N MET A 1 -7.69 -12.94 -3.24
CA MET A 1 -8.63 -12.16 -4.06
C MET A 1 -9.93 -12.89 -4.42
N LYS A 2 -10.01 -14.24 -4.45
CA LYS A 2 -11.23 -14.99 -4.83
C LYS A 2 -12.48 -14.80 -3.92
N GLU A 3 -12.41 -13.93 -2.92
CA GLU A 3 -13.49 -13.66 -1.94
C GLU A 3 -13.77 -12.16 -1.76
N ALA A 4 -13.14 -11.29 -2.54
CA ALA A 4 -13.41 -9.86 -2.43
C ALA A 4 -14.83 -9.56 -2.95
N THR A 5 -15.62 -8.81 -2.17
CA THR A 5 -17.02 -8.50 -2.51
C THR A 5 -17.17 -7.21 -3.31
N SER A 6 -16.14 -6.36 -3.34
CA SER A 6 -16.07 -5.11 -4.12
C SER A 6 -14.61 -4.73 -4.42
N ALA A 7 -14.39 -3.73 -5.29
CA ALA A 7 -13.05 -3.19 -5.54
C ALA A 7 -12.45 -2.53 -4.27
N GLU A 8 -13.27 -1.91 -3.43
CA GLU A 8 -12.84 -1.36 -2.14
C GLU A 8 -12.43 -2.46 -1.14
N ASP A 9 -13.17 -3.57 -1.10
CA ASP A 9 -12.79 -4.74 -0.29
C ASP A 9 -11.50 -5.38 -0.81
N ALA A 10 -11.35 -5.48 -2.13
CA ALA A 10 -10.11 -5.96 -2.74
C ALA A 10 -8.91 -5.07 -2.41
N LEU A 11 -9.08 -3.74 -2.43
CA LEU A 11 -8.06 -2.76 -2.06
C LEU A 11 -7.64 -2.92 -0.59
N ARG A 12 -8.61 -3.04 0.32
CA ARG A 12 -8.35 -3.25 1.75
C ARG A 12 -7.62 -4.57 2.00
N ARG A 13 -8.08 -5.66 1.38
CA ARG A 13 -7.42 -6.97 1.47
C ARG A 13 -5.99 -6.93 0.92
N LEU A 14 -5.75 -6.20 -0.16
CA LEU A 14 -4.40 -6.03 -0.72
C LEU A 14 -3.47 -5.35 0.32
N ALA A 15 -3.94 -4.26 0.94
CA ALA A 15 -3.17 -3.56 1.97
C ALA A 15 -2.91 -4.44 3.21
N TYR A 16 -3.90 -5.23 3.65
CA TYR A 16 -3.71 -6.18 4.74
C TYR A 16 -2.72 -7.28 4.39
N CYS A 17 -2.81 -7.88 3.20
CA CYS A 17 -1.86 -8.90 2.76
C CYS A 17 -0.43 -8.34 2.72
N TYR A 18 -0.27 -7.07 2.34
CA TYR A 18 1.02 -6.40 2.36
C TYR A 18 1.59 -6.27 3.79
N LEU A 19 0.79 -5.77 4.73
CA LEU A 19 1.16 -5.68 6.15
C LEU A 19 1.47 -7.07 6.74
N GLU A 20 0.61 -8.06 6.49
CA GLU A 20 0.79 -9.42 6.98
C GLU A 20 2.06 -10.06 6.44
N PHE A 21 2.36 -9.88 5.16
CA PHE A 21 3.61 -10.36 4.55
C PHE A 21 4.82 -9.72 5.23
N ALA A 22 4.79 -8.41 5.46
CA ALA A 22 5.88 -7.70 6.12
C ALA A 22 6.08 -8.16 7.57
N THR A 23 4.99 -8.34 8.32
CA THR A 23 5.02 -8.82 9.70
C THR A 23 5.48 -10.28 9.82
N GLN A 24 5.07 -11.16 8.90
CA GLN A 24 5.46 -12.58 8.93
C GLN A 24 6.88 -12.81 8.40
N HIS A 25 7.37 -11.93 7.52
CA HIS A 25 8.66 -12.07 6.85
C HIS A 25 9.48 -10.76 6.87
N PRO A 26 9.75 -10.18 8.05
CA PRO A 26 10.30 -8.83 8.18
C PRO A 26 11.65 -8.67 7.49
N TYR A 27 12.57 -9.64 7.61
CA TYR A 27 13.88 -9.56 6.94
C TYR A 27 13.79 -9.65 5.42
N ARG A 28 12.86 -10.45 4.89
CA ARG A 28 12.66 -10.56 3.42
C ARG A 28 12.02 -9.29 2.87
N TRP A 29 11.05 -8.76 3.61
CA TRP A 29 10.40 -7.50 3.29
C TRP A 29 11.42 -6.36 3.32
N GLN A 30 12.19 -6.24 4.41
CA GLN A 30 13.27 -5.27 4.55
C GLN A 30 14.29 -5.35 3.42
N LEU A 31 14.72 -6.54 2.99
CA LEU A 31 15.66 -6.68 1.86
C LEU A 31 15.15 -6.08 0.54
N ILE A 32 13.83 -6.08 0.31
CA ILE A 32 13.23 -5.46 -0.89
C ILE A 32 13.39 -3.93 -0.86
N PHE A 33 13.44 -3.33 0.34
CA PHE A 33 13.38 -1.86 0.53
C PHE A 33 14.65 -1.24 1.13
N GLN A 34 15.56 -2.03 1.70
CA GLN A 34 16.80 -1.56 2.34
C GLN A 34 17.90 -1.20 1.32
N HIS A 35 17.78 -1.63 0.07
CA HIS A 35 18.71 -1.20 -0.98
C HIS A 35 18.40 0.26 -1.35
N THR A 36 19.15 1.17 -0.74
CA THR A 36 19.36 2.50 -1.29
C THR A 36 20.30 2.34 -2.46
N MET A 37 19.77 2.52 -3.67
CA MET A 37 20.59 2.63 -4.87
C MET A 37 21.43 3.89 -4.68
N ASN A 38 22.74 3.75 -4.50
CA ASN A 38 23.67 4.87 -4.25
C ASN A 38 23.84 5.75 -5.51
N GLY A 39 22.74 6.22 -6.09
CA GLY A 39 22.69 6.90 -7.40
C GLY A 39 22.66 5.96 -8.61
N GLU A 40 22.55 4.64 -8.41
CA GLU A 40 22.42 3.67 -9.51
C GLU A 40 20.95 3.45 -9.93
N ASP A 41 20.72 3.11 -11.19
CA ASP A 41 19.37 2.82 -11.70
C ASP A 41 18.86 1.49 -11.15
N LEU A 42 17.57 1.47 -10.73
CA LEU A 42 16.91 0.25 -10.27
C LEU A 42 17.06 -0.84 -11.34
N PRO A 43 17.49 -2.07 -10.98
CA PRO A 43 17.50 -3.17 -11.93
C PRO A 43 16.10 -3.35 -12.53
N GLU A 44 16.03 -3.64 -13.82
CA GLU A 44 14.77 -3.76 -14.56
C GLU A 44 13.77 -4.69 -13.86
N TRP A 45 14.22 -5.86 -13.40
CA TRP A 45 13.39 -6.83 -12.66
C TRP A 45 12.80 -6.27 -11.35
N GLN A 46 13.45 -5.30 -10.71
CA GLN A 46 12.98 -4.68 -9.46
C GLN A 46 11.99 -3.55 -9.77
N SER A 47 12.25 -2.75 -10.81
CA SER A 47 11.29 -1.75 -11.31
C SER A 47 9.99 -2.43 -11.72
N GLU A 48 10.06 -3.45 -12.58
CA GLU A 48 8.89 -4.22 -13.04
C GLU A 48 8.08 -4.78 -11.89
N ARG A 49 8.73 -5.22 -10.79
CA ARG A 49 8.03 -5.76 -9.63
C ARG A 49 7.27 -4.69 -8.86
N ILE A 50 7.85 -3.50 -8.70
CA ILE A 50 7.17 -2.35 -8.11
C ILE A 50 6.02 -1.91 -9.01
N ASP A 51 6.27 -1.81 -10.32
CA ASP A 51 5.28 -1.40 -11.31
C ASP A 51 4.08 -2.36 -11.36
N ASN A 52 4.31 -3.67 -11.26
CA ASN A 52 3.22 -4.65 -11.18
C ASN A 52 2.35 -4.45 -9.92
N MET A 53 2.97 -4.11 -8.80
CA MET A 53 2.24 -3.89 -7.53
C MET A 53 1.45 -2.58 -7.57
N THR A 54 2.03 -1.50 -8.06
CA THR A 54 1.33 -0.22 -8.24
C THR A 54 0.28 -0.31 -9.34
N GLY A 55 0.51 -1.09 -10.40
CA GLY A 55 -0.47 -1.32 -11.47
C GLY A 55 -1.72 -2.05 -10.99
N MET A 56 -1.57 -3.04 -10.10
CA MET A 56 -2.72 -3.66 -9.43
C MET A 56 -3.52 -2.65 -8.59
N LEU A 57 -2.83 -1.76 -7.89
CA LEU A 57 -3.45 -0.70 -7.09
C LEU A 57 -4.21 0.28 -7.99
N GLU A 58 -3.58 0.78 -9.05
CA GLU A 58 -4.19 1.68 -10.04
C GLU A 58 -5.43 1.04 -10.69
N ALA A 59 -5.38 -0.26 -11.02
CA ALA A 59 -6.53 -0.98 -11.57
C ALA A 59 -7.72 -1.05 -10.61
N LEU A 60 -7.49 -1.19 -9.30
CA LEU A 60 -8.54 -1.17 -8.28
C LEU A 60 -9.10 0.25 -8.11
N ILE A 61 -8.23 1.27 -8.07
CA ILE A 61 -8.63 2.67 -7.93
C ILE A 61 -9.51 3.10 -9.11
N ARG A 62 -9.15 2.70 -10.35
CA ARG A 62 -9.94 2.98 -11.55
C ARG A 62 -11.35 2.38 -11.48
N GLN A 63 -11.50 1.21 -10.86
CA GLN A 63 -12.82 0.60 -10.65
C GLN A 63 -13.66 1.33 -9.59
N ILE A 64 -13.02 1.87 -8.55
CA ILE A 64 -13.69 2.61 -7.48
C ILE A 64 -14.08 4.02 -7.96
N THR A 65 -13.24 4.65 -8.79
CA THR A 65 -13.38 6.05 -9.23
C THR A 65 -13.36 6.19 -10.76
N PRO A 66 -14.39 5.70 -11.48
CA PRO A 66 -14.37 5.63 -12.94
C PRO A 66 -14.35 7.00 -13.64
N ASN A 67 -14.63 8.09 -12.92
CA ASN A 67 -14.69 9.45 -13.45
C ASN A 67 -13.37 10.22 -13.30
N LYS A 68 -12.38 9.67 -12.58
CA LYS A 68 -11.07 10.32 -12.39
C LYS A 68 -10.19 10.15 -13.62
N SER A 69 -9.36 11.16 -13.88
CA SER A 69 -8.31 11.10 -14.90
C SER A 69 -7.20 10.12 -14.50
N GLU A 70 -6.42 9.67 -15.48
CA GLU A 70 -5.28 8.78 -15.24
C GLU A 70 -4.21 9.42 -14.33
N ASP A 71 -4.00 10.74 -14.42
CA ASP A 71 -3.08 11.46 -13.53
C ASP A 71 -3.57 11.44 -12.08
N GLU A 72 -4.87 11.63 -11.85
CA GLU A 72 -5.47 11.54 -10.51
C GLU A 72 -5.41 10.11 -9.94
N ILE A 73 -5.56 9.10 -10.80
CA ILE A 73 -5.42 7.69 -10.41
C ILE A 73 -3.97 7.38 -10.03
N LEU A 74 -3.01 7.87 -10.82
CA LEU A 74 -1.59 7.73 -10.53
C LEU A 74 -1.23 8.38 -9.19
N GLU A 75 -1.64 9.63 -8.98
CA GLU A 75 -1.39 10.35 -7.72
C GLU A 75 -2.00 9.60 -6.53
N ALA A 76 -3.27 9.22 -6.63
CA ALA A 76 -3.97 8.43 -5.61
C ALA A 76 -3.24 7.13 -5.28
N SER A 77 -2.76 6.42 -6.29
CA SER A 77 -2.02 5.17 -6.09
C SER A 77 -0.73 5.40 -5.30
N ARG A 78 0.01 6.48 -5.57
CA ARG A 78 1.26 6.80 -4.89
C ARG A 78 1.01 7.25 -3.45
N VAL A 79 -0.06 8.00 -3.19
CA VAL A 79 -0.48 8.38 -1.83
C VAL A 79 -0.85 7.15 -1.01
N LEU A 80 -1.70 6.27 -1.55
CA LEU A 80 -2.13 5.05 -0.86
C LEU A 80 -0.97 4.10 -0.62
N TRP A 81 -0.11 3.91 -1.63
CA TRP A 81 1.10 3.10 -1.50
C TRP A 81 2.03 3.63 -0.41
N ALA A 82 2.35 4.94 -0.43
CA ALA A 82 3.22 5.56 0.55
C ALA A 82 2.65 5.46 1.98
N GLY A 83 1.35 5.70 2.15
CA GLY A 83 0.68 5.62 3.44
C GLY A 83 0.70 4.21 4.02
N VAL A 84 0.30 3.20 3.23
CA VAL A 84 0.32 1.79 3.65
C VAL A 84 1.74 1.30 3.90
N HIS A 85 2.69 1.66 3.04
CA HIS A 85 4.11 1.33 3.21
C HIS A 85 4.67 1.94 4.50
N GLY A 86 4.39 3.21 4.78
CA GLY A 86 4.82 3.91 5.99
C GLY A 86 4.24 3.30 7.26
N ILE A 87 2.93 3.01 7.27
CA ILE A 87 2.29 2.30 8.39
C ILE A 87 2.97 0.95 8.62
N THR A 88 3.19 0.19 7.55
CA THR A 88 3.82 -1.13 7.61
C THR A 88 5.25 -1.05 8.17
N LEU A 89 6.05 -0.12 7.68
CA LEU A 89 7.42 0.11 8.16
C LEU A 89 7.45 0.42 9.66
N LEU A 90 6.59 1.34 10.11
CA LEU A 90 6.53 1.75 11.52
C LEU A 90 5.97 0.65 12.41
N THR A 91 5.00 -0.14 11.94
CA THR A 91 4.47 -1.30 12.67
C THR A 91 5.50 -2.42 12.79
N VAL A 92 6.17 -2.79 11.70
CA VAL A 92 7.14 -3.89 11.68
C VAL A 92 8.38 -3.58 12.52
N ASP A 93 8.85 -2.34 12.50
CA ASP A 93 10.03 -1.93 13.26
C ASP A 93 9.71 -1.52 14.72
N ASP A 94 8.45 -1.63 15.18
CA ASP A 94 7.97 -1.13 16.49
C ASP A 94 8.30 0.35 16.75
N LYS A 95 8.13 1.18 15.71
CA LYS A 95 8.47 2.62 15.66
C LYS A 95 7.26 3.54 15.64
N LEU A 96 6.11 3.08 16.13
CA LEU A 96 4.95 3.97 16.33
C LEU A 96 5.12 4.85 17.58
N PHE A 97 6.05 4.50 18.49
CA PHE A 97 6.39 5.27 19.70
C PHE A 97 5.16 5.60 20.58
N THR A 98 4.21 4.68 20.66
CA THR A 98 2.99 4.84 21.46
C THR A 98 3.06 4.04 22.76
N SER A 99 2.48 4.58 23.84
CA SER A 99 2.35 3.85 25.12
C SER A 99 1.30 2.73 25.08
N THR A 100 0.44 2.75 24.07
CA THR A 100 -0.65 1.79 23.86
C THR A 100 -0.37 1.02 22.57
N PRO A 101 -0.56 -0.32 22.54
CA PRO A 101 -0.45 -1.10 21.31
C PRO A 101 -1.39 -0.56 20.24
N VAL A 102 -0.86 -0.31 19.04
CA VAL A 102 -1.63 0.15 17.88
C VAL A 102 -1.66 -0.95 16.84
N ASP A 103 -2.86 -1.33 16.42
CA ASP A 103 -3.04 -2.30 15.34
C ASP A 103 -2.79 -1.62 13.98
N GLY A 104 -1.79 -2.10 13.24
CA GLY A 104 -1.48 -1.61 11.90
C GLY A 104 -2.66 -1.77 10.93
N LYS A 105 -3.51 -2.79 11.09
CA LYS A 105 -4.72 -2.94 10.26
C LYS A 105 -5.72 -1.82 10.52
N ALA A 106 -5.89 -1.41 11.78
CA ALA A 106 -6.77 -0.30 12.13
C ALA A 106 -6.26 1.05 11.56
N LEU A 107 -4.94 1.26 11.53
CA LEU A 107 -4.35 2.43 10.87
C LEU A 107 -4.58 2.42 9.35
N ILE A 108 -4.41 1.26 8.71
CA ILE A 108 -4.70 1.08 7.29
C ILE A 108 -6.18 1.35 7.00
N ASP A 109 -7.09 0.84 7.83
CA ASP A 109 -8.53 1.10 7.67
C ASP A 109 -8.86 2.57 7.78
N ASN A 110 -8.28 3.27 8.75
CA ASN A 110 -8.49 4.70 8.90
C ASN A 110 -8.05 5.46 7.64
N LEU A 111 -6.83 5.20 7.15
CA LEU A 111 -6.29 5.78 5.91
C LEU A 111 -7.21 5.51 4.72
N LEU A 112 -7.58 4.25 4.49
CA LEU A 112 -8.40 3.86 3.35
C LEU A 112 -9.81 4.46 3.44
N ASN A 113 -10.46 4.40 4.61
CA ASN A 113 -11.79 4.96 4.79
C ASN A 113 -11.82 6.46 4.51
N THR A 114 -10.84 7.21 5.02
CA THR A 114 -10.76 8.66 4.76
C THR A 114 -10.59 8.94 3.27
N TYR A 115 -9.71 8.20 2.59
CA TYR A 115 -9.44 8.42 1.18
C TYR A 115 -10.63 8.01 0.29
N LEU A 116 -11.25 6.87 0.58
CA LEU A 116 -12.44 6.38 -0.14
C LEU A 116 -13.64 7.31 0.05
N ASN A 117 -13.89 7.77 1.28
CA ASN A 117 -15.00 8.70 1.54
C ASN A 117 -14.84 10.02 0.76
N ALA A 118 -13.61 10.51 0.62
CA ALA A 118 -13.32 11.70 -0.18
C ALA A 118 -13.60 11.53 -1.68
N TRP A 119 -13.69 10.29 -2.18
CA TRP A 119 -14.03 10.00 -3.58
C TRP A 119 -15.52 9.88 -3.84
N HIS A 120 -16.31 9.64 -2.80
CA HIS A 120 -17.77 9.60 -2.86
C HIS A 120 -18.42 10.97 -2.59
N SER A 121 -17.61 11.97 -2.24
CA SER A 121 -18.02 13.35 -1.91
C SER A 121 -18.01 14.25 -3.15
#